data_AF-A0A2I1C179-F1
#
_entry.id   AF-A0A2I1C179-F1
#
_cell.length_a   1.000
_cell.length_b   1.000
_cell.length_c   1.000
_cell.angle_alpha   90.00
_cell.angle_beta   90.00
_cell.angle_gamma   90.00
#
_symmetry.space_group_name_H-M   'P 1'
#
loop_
_entity.id
_entity.type
_entity.pdbx_description
1 polymer ?
#
loop_
_entity_poly.entity_id
_entity_poly.type
_entity_poly.pdbx_seq_one_letter_code
_entity_poly.pdbx_strand_id
1 'polypeptide(L)'
;MQPMLSRSEPDNDKDNESEVLDDFLGATVISPSSWWRKKSTWHIGRDDRLEMPSSLERLLEDYNLALIVESPNAKLIRPRLDAILIQILSLVKEARQKSANGRFGMSAILDAVSWGPRHRLCIAHNFQGCSYIVGCMVDYALWYGGRQDLETNFIVVRSDMLMEDECWMPLAAMSIIHYARKKAGRNAEIYGVCTDSYKWTFLHLNSKSQVCICLRSR
;
A
#
# COMPACT_ATOMS: atom_id res chain seq x y z
N MET A 1 11.10 57.56 20.18
CA MET A 1 10.52 56.57 19.25
C MET A 1 11.33 55.29 19.36
N GLN A 2 10.79 54.28 20.04
CA GLN A 2 11.30 52.91 20.00
C GLN A 2 10.32 52.10 19.13
N PRO A 3 10.81 51.18 18.27
CA PRO A 3 9.93 50.32 17.49
C PRO A 3 9.38 49.19 18.38
N MET A 4 8.07 48.99 18.28
CA MET A 4 7.34 47.86 18.86
C MET A 4 7.90 46.55 18.28
N LEU A 5 8.46 45.71 19.15
CA LEU A 5 8.74 44.30 18.85
C LEU A 5 7.39 43.58 18.73
N SER A 6 7.01 43.24 17.49
CA SER A 6 5.98 42.25 17.22
C SER A 6 6.45 40.90 17.77
N ARG A 7 5.88 40.50 18.89
CA ARG A 7 6.05 39.18 19.50
C ARG A 7 5.47 38.14 18.55
N SER A 8 6.33 37.41 17.86
CA SER A 8 5.97 36.18 17.17
C SER A 8 5.50 35.16 18.23
N GLU A 9 4.23 34.78 18.18
CA GLU A 9 3.72 33.66 18.97
C GLU A 9 4.45 32.36 18.55
N PRO A 10 4.85 31.51 19.51
CA PRO A 10 5.56 30.27 19.20
C PRO A 10 4.58 29.17 18.75
N ASP A 11 4.93 28.51 17.64
CA ASP A 11 4.78 27.08 17.22
C ASP A 11 3.78 26.11 17.92
N ASN A 12 2.71 26.58 18.57
CA ASN A 12 1.79 25.76 19.38
C ASN A 12 0.95 24.75 18.57
N ASP A 13 0.77 24.97 17.26
CA ASP A 13 -0.02 24.09 16.39
C ASP A 13 0.72 22.77 16.06
N LYS A 14 2.05 22.80 15.96
CA LYS A 14 2.84 21.60 15.61
C LYS A 14 2.93 20.60 16.74
N ASP A 15 3.03 21.09 17.97
CA ASP A 15 3.07 20.25 19.18
C ASP A 15 1.74 19.48 19.31
N ASN A 16 0.61 20.14 19.05
CA ASN A 16 -0.71 19.51 19.05
C ASN A 16 -0.89 18.48 17.92
N GLU A 17 -0.39 18.72 16.71
CA GLU A 17 -0.44 17.73 15.61
C GLU A 17 0.32 16.44 15.94
N SER A 18 1.49 16.56 16.58
CA SER A 18 2.28 15.39 17.01
C SER A 18 1.55 14.59 18.07
N GLU A 19 0.94 15.24 19.07
CA GLU A 19 0.18 14.57 20.12
C GLU A 19 -1.04 13.82 19.56
N VAL A 20 -1.77 14.43 18.62
CA VAL A 20 -2.90 13.79 17.94
C VAL A 20 -2.43 12.54 17.17
N LEU A 21 -1.29 12.63 16.49
CA LEU A 21 -0.75 11.51 15.73
C LEU A 21 -0.28 10.38 16.65
N ASP A 22 0.40 10.70 17.76
CA ASP A 22 0.84 9.72 18.75
C ASP A 22 -0.35 9.02 19.42
N ASP A 23 -1.40 9.76 19.77
CA ASP A 23 -2.65 9.20 20.29
C ASP A 23 -3.33 8.28 19.26
N PHE A 24 -3.40 8.71 17.99
CA PHE A 24 -3.92 7.87 16.91
C PHE A 24 -3.10 6.58 16.76
N LEU A 25 -1.77 6.68 16.72
CA LEU A 25 -0.88 5.53 16.60
C LEU A 25 -1.06 4.59 17.79
N GLY A 26 -1.18 5.12 19.01
CA GLY A 26 -1.52 4.35 20.21
C GLY A 26 -2.85 3.61 20.09
N ALA A 27 -3.87 4.27 19.54
CA ALA A 27 -5.20 3.69 19.33
C ALA A 27 -5.23 2.57 18.27
N THR A 28 -4.24 2.49 17.38
CA THR A 28 -4.16 1.38 16.39
C THR A 28 -3.77 0.04 17.02
N VAL A 29 -3.12 0.06 18.19
CA VAL A 29 -2.62 -1.12 18.93
C VAL A 29 -1.77 -2.04 18.04
N ILE A 30 -1.08 -1.47 17.05
CA ILE A 30 -0.27 -2.25 16.13
C ILE A 30 0.98 -2.72 16.84
N SER A 31 1.26 -4.01 16.73
CA SER A 31 2.40 -4.65 17.35
C SER A 31 3.15 -5.53 16.36
N PRO A 32 4.44 -5.79 16.60
CA PRO A 32 5.07 -6.93 16.01
C PRO A 32 4.39 -8.22 16.51
N SER A 33 3.85 -9.02 15.61
CA SER A 33 3.59 -10.45 15.81
C SER A 33 4.78 -11.18 16.48
N SER A 34 4.50 -12.29 17.15
CA SER A 34 5.57 -13.10 17.76
C SER A 34 6.47 -13.77 16.71
N TRP A 35 6.02 -13.84 15.45
CA TRP A 35 6.76 -14.43 14.33
C TRP A 35 7.80 -13.47 13.73
N TRP A 36 7.95 -12.25 14.25
CA TRP A 36 8.85 -11.25 13.69
C TRP A 36 10.33 -11.59 13.85
N ARG A 37 10.64 -12.36 14.89
CA ARG A 37 11.99 -12.89 15.09
C ARG A 37 12.33 -14.03 14.11
N LYS A 38 11.35 -14.58 13.40
CA LYS A 38 11.54 -15.59 12.35
C LYS A 38 10.90 -15.06 11.07
N LYS A 39 11.66 -14.33 10.25
CA LYS A 39 11.27 -13.89 8.89
C LYS A 39 10.23 -14.86 8.31
N SER A 40 8.96 -14.47 8.32
CA SER A 40 7.88 -15.37 7.90
C SER A 40 7.91 -15.39 6.38
N THR A 41 8.49 -16.46 5.82
CA THR A 41 8.47 -16.67 4.37
C THR A 41 7.05 -17.07 3.99
N TRP A 42 6.39 -16.24 3.20
CA TRP A 42 5.10 -16.60 2.64
C TRP A 42 5.33 -17.72 1.62
N HIS A 43 4.75 -18.88 1.88
CA HIS A 43 4.81 -20.00 0.95
C HIS A 43 3.78 -19.76 -0.16
N ILE A 44 4.21 -19.07 -1.23
CA ILE A 44 3.46 -19.03 -2.49
C ILE A 44 3.59 -20.44 -3.09
N GLY A 45 2.46 -21.12 -3.31
CA GLY A 45 2.44 -22.46 -3.90
C GLY A 45 3.11 -22.45 -5.29
N ARG A 46 3.75 -23.55 -5.69
CA ARG A 46 4.34 -23.65 -7.04
C ARG A 46 3.31 -23.40 -8.14
N ASP A 47 2.05 -23.78 -7.91
CA ASP A 47 0.94 -23.62 -8.84
C ASP A 47 0.40 -22.19 -8.94
N ASP A 48 0.80 -21.29 -8.03
CA ASP A 48 0.40 -19.88 -8.01
C ASP A 48 1.42 -18.96 -8.71
N ARG A 49 2.48 -19.54 -9.29
CA ARG A 49 3.52 -18.79 -10.00
C ARG A 49 3.06 -18.46 -11.42
N LEU A 50 2.83 -17.17 -11.66
CA LEU A 50 2.70 -16.65 -13.02
C LEU A 50 4.09 -16.45 -13.62
N GLU A 51 4.33 -17.06 -14.78
CA GLU A 51 5.48 -16.68 -15.60
C GLU A 51 5.33 -15.24 -16.09
N MET A 52 6.44 -14.53 -16.18
CA MET A 52 6.46 -13.19 -16.75
C MET A 52 6.04 -13.29 -18.22
N PRO A 53 4.98 -12.60 -18.66
CA PRO A 53 4.64 -12.59 -20.08
C PRO A 53 5.76 -11.93 -20.88
N SER A 54 6.08 -12.50 -22.03
CA SER A 54 7.03 -11.91 -22.98
C SER A 54 6.63 -10.52 -23.45
N SER A 55 5.33 -10.20 -23.45
CA SER A 55 4.82 -8.85 -23.72
C SER A 55 5.22 -7.84 -22.63
N LEU A 56 5.23 -8.25 -21.35
CA LEU A 56 5.69 -7.40 -20.26
C LEU A 56 7.19 -7.19 -20.36
N GLU A 57 7.94 -8.26 -20.54
CA GLU A 57 9.40 -8.21 -20.68
C GLU A 57 9.82 -7.25 -21.80
N ARG A 58 9.26 -7.42 -23.00
CA ARG A 58 9.52 -6.53 -24.14
C ARG A 58 9.13 -5.08 -23.84
N LEU A 59 7.98 -4.84 -23.23
CA LEU A 59 7.54 -3.47 -22.88
C LEU A 59 8.52 -2.80 -21.89
N LEU A 60 9.02 -3.56 -20.92
CA LEU A 60 10.00 -3.04 -19.96
C LEU A 60 11.37 -2.78 -20.60
N GLU A 61 11.75 -3.55 -21.62
CA GLU A 61 12.94 -3.29 -22.46
C GLU A 61 12.77 -2.04 -23.32
N ASP A 62 11.61 -1.87 -23.96
CA ASP A 62 11.27 -0.69 -24.78
C ASP A 62 11.39 0.60 -23.97
N TYR A 63 11.05 0.59 -22.68
CA TYR A 63 11.25 1.75 -21.81
C TYR A 63 12.74 2.11 -21.59
N ASN A 64 13.62 1.10 -21.47
CA ASN A 64 15.07 1.35 -21.37
C ASN A 64 15.60 2.00 -22.65
N LEU A 65 15.18 1.47 -23.80
CA LEU A 65 15.56 1.97 -25.12
C LEU A 65 15.05 3.40 -25.36
N ALA A 66 13.77 3.66 -25.05
CA ALA A 66 13.13 4.95 -25.29
C ALA A 66 13.74 6.09 -24.45
N LEU A 67 14.19 5.78 -23.23
CA LEU A 67 14.77 6.79 -22.33
C LEU A 67 16.31 6.81 -22.37
N ILE A 68 16.95 5.90 -23.12
CA ILE A 68 18.41 5.74 -23.21
C ILE A 68 19.01 5.63 -21.80
N VAL A 69 18.48 4.67 -21.04
CA VAL A 69 18.90 4.41 -19.66
C VAL A 69 19.21 2.93 -19.44
N GLU A 70 20.17 2.66 -18.57
CA GLU A 70 20.42 1.32 -18.06
C GLU A 70 19.50 1.03 -16.86
N SER A 71 19.07 -0.23 -16.75
CA SER A 71 18.29 -0.71 -15.62
C SER A 71 19.23 -1.19 -14.49
N PRO A 72 18.95 -0.88 -13.20
CA PRO A 72 17.79 -0.13 -12.69
C PRO A 72 17.96 1.40 -12.83
N ASN A 73 16.86 2.11 -13.08
CA ASN A 73 16.86 3.57 -13.18
C ASN A 73 15.67 4.22 -12.47
N ALA A 74 15.91 5.28 -11.70
CA ALA A 74 14.86 6.01 -10.99
C ALA A 74 13.78 6.61 -11.93
N LYS A 75 14.17 7.05 -13.14
CA LYS A 75 13.24 7.60 -14.14
C LYS A 75 12.22 6.57 -14.62
N LEU A 76 12.54 5.28 -14.50
CA LEU A 76 11.72 4.18 -14.95
C LEU A 76 10.78 3.63 -13.89
N ILE A 77 10.93 4.02 -12.62
CA ILE A 77 10.15 3.48 -11.49
C ILE A 77 8.65 3.54 -11.79
N ARG A 78 8.15 4.73 -12.12
CA ARG A 78 6.71 4.94 -12.35
C ARG A 78 6.17 4.19 -13.57
N PRO A 79 6.72 4.37 -14.80
CA PRO A 79 6.18 3.67 -15.97
C PRO A 79 6.32 2.15 -15.85
N ARG A 80 7.41 1.64 -15.26
CA ARG A 80 7.55 0.19 -14.99
C ARG A 80 6.50 -0.31 -14.01
N LEU A 81 6.27 0.41 -12.91
CA LEU A 81 5.27 0.01 -11.92
C LEU A 81 3.85 0.02 -12.51
N ASP A 82 3.49 1.06 -13.26
CA ASP A 82 2.20 1.15 -13.96
C ASP A 82 2.00 -0.06 -14.89
N ALA A 83 2.99 -0.37 -15.73
CA ALA A 83 2.95 -1.51 -16.63
C ALA A 83 2.79 -2.84 -15.87
N ILE A 84 3.61 -3.08 -14.84
CA ILE A 84 3.56 -4.31 -14.03
C ILE A 84 2.19 -4.51 -13.40
N LEU A 85 1.64 -3.50 -12.72
CA LEU A 85 0.37 -3.63 -12.00
C LEU A 85 -0.80 -3.88 -12.97
N ILE A 86 -0.86 -3.12 -14.07
CA ILE A 86 -1.93 -3.27 -15.07
C ILE A 86 -1.88 -4.66 -15.71
N GLN A 87 -0.70 -5.11 -16.13
CA GLN A 87 -0.57 -6.38 -16.83
C GLN A 87 -0.78 -7.59 -15.92
N ILE A 88 -0.32 -7.54 -14.66
CA ILE A 88 -0.63 -8.61 -13.69
C ILE A 88 -2.14 -8.74 -13.51
N LEU A 89 -2.87 -7.64 -13.33
CA LEU A 89 -4.31 -7.70 -13.15
C LEU A 89 -5.02 -8.22 -14.41
N SER A 90 -4.60 -7.80 -15.60
CA SER A 90 -5.19 -8.29 -16.85
C SER A 90 -4.99 -9.80 -17.03
N LEU A 91 -3.79 -10.31 -16.74
CA LEU A 91 -3.48 -11.74 -16.84
C LEU A 91 -4.32 -12.56 -15.86
N VAL A 92 -4.43 -12.10 -14.61
CA VAL A 92 -5.23 -12.78 -13.59
C VAL A 92 -6.70 -12.83 -14.00
N LYS A 93 -7.24 -11.72 -14.54
CA LYS A 93 -8.61 -11.67 -15.06
C LYS A 93 -8.79 -12.63 -16.24
N GLU A 94 -7.87 -12.64 -17.20
CA GLU A 94 -7.93 -13.50 -18.38
C GLU A 94 -7.83 -15.00 -18.02
N ALA A 95 -6.86 -15.37 -17.19
CA ALA A 95 -6.67 -16.75 -16.74
C ALA A 95 -7.93 -17.31 -16.03
N ARG A 96 -8.60 -16.45 -15.25
CA ARG A 96 -9.81 -16.82 -14.53
C ARG A 96 -11.03 -16.88 -15.43
N GLN A 97 -11.18 -15.98 -16.40
CA GLN A 97 -12.23 -16.07 -17.42
C GLN A 97 -12.13 -17.37 -18.22
N LYS A 98 -10.92 -17.76 -18.65
CA LYS A 98 -10.68 -19.03 -19.37
C LYS A 98 -11.00 -20.26 -18.51
N SER A 99 -10.76 -20.18 -17.19
CA SER A 99 -11.09 -21.25 -16.24
C SER A 99 -12.58 -21.29 -15.86
N ALA A 100 -13.32 -20.20 -16.02
CA ALA A 100 -14.70 -20.03 -15.54
C ALA A 100 -15.78 -20.68 -16.42
N ASN A 101 -15.44 -21.39 -17.51
CA ASN A 101 -16.38 -22.22 -18.27
C ASN A 101 -17.07 -23.35 -17.46
N GLY A 102 -16.91 -23.41 -16.13
CA GLY A 102 -17.62 -24.37 -15.26
C GLY A 102 -18.03 -23.89 -13.84
N ARG A 103 -17.74 -22.66 -13.38
CA ARG A 103 -18.11 -22.22 -12.01
C ARG A 103 -18.52 -20.74 -11.94
N PHE A 104 -19.83 -20.52 -11.89
CA PHE A 104 -20.54 -19.23 -12.01
C PHE A 104 -20.33 -18.21 -10.85
N GLY A 105 -19.60 -18.54 -9.77
CA GLY A 105 -19.58 -17.73 -8.54
C GLY A 105 -18.38 -16.79 -8.33
N MET A 106 -17.20 -17.13 -8.85
CA MET A 106 -15.96 -16.34 -8.62
C MET A 106 -15.70 -15.25 -9.66
N SER A 107 -16.44 -15.24 -10.77
CA SER A 107 -16.28 -14.26 -11.86
C SER A 107 -16.62 -12.85 -11.39
N ALA A 108 -17.78 -12.67 -10.73
CA ALA A 108 -18.29 -11.36 -10.36
C ALA A 108 -17.36 -10.58 -9.40
N ILE A 109 -16.68 -11.27 -8.48
CA ILE A 109 -15.73 -10.63 -7.56
C ILE A 109 -14.52 -10.10 -8.34
N LEU A 110 -13.94 -10.90 -9.24
CA LEU A 110 -12.78 -10.48 -10.04
C LEU A 110 -13.12 -9.38 -11.05
N ASP A 111 -14.34 -9.39 -11.56
CA ASP A 111 -14.84 -8.34 -12.44
C ASP A 111 -14.91 -6.99 -11.70
N ALA A 112 -15.26 -7.01 -10.40
CA ALA A 112 -15.27 -5.83 -9.54
C ALA A 112 -13.87 -5.35 -9.13
N VAL A 113 -12.84 -6.21 -9.19
CA VAL A 113 -11.48 -5.82 -8.78
C VAL A 113 -10.86 -4.85 -9.78
N SER A 114 -10.35 -3.71 -9.30
CA SER A 114 -9.65 -2.75 -10.13
C SER A 114 -8.57 -1.98 -9.37
N TRP A 115 -7.51 -1.59 -10.09
CA TRP A 115 -6.55 -0.63 -9.58
C TRP A 115 -7.18 0.76 -9.54
N GLY A 116 -7.19 1.39 -8.37
CA GLY A 116 -7.48 2.80 -8.23
C GLY A 116 -6.21 3.64 -8.42
N PRO A 117 -6.35 4.86 -8.99
CA PRO A 117 -5.25 5.80 -9.08
C PRO A 117 -4.84 6.29 -7.69
N ARG A 118 -3.77 7.09 -7.64
CA ARG A 118 -3.27 7.75 -6.43
C ARG A 118 -4.42 8.37 -5.64
N HIS A 119 -4.53 8.01 -4.36
CA HIS A 119 -5.64 8.37 -3.51
C HIS A 119 -5.18 8.76 -2.11
N ARG A 120 -5.86 9.74 -1.51
CA ARG A 120 -5.64 10.14 -0.11
C ARG A 120 -6.58 9.31 0.76
N LEU A 121 -6.02 8.49 1.64
CA LEU A 121 -6.76 7.81 2.68
C LEU A 121 -6.90 8.76 3.86
N CYS A 122 -8.11 8.88 4.40
CA CYS A 122 -8.40 9.74 5.55
C CYS A 122 -9.31 9.02 6.54
N ILE A 123 -9.14 9.30 7.82
CA ILE A 123 -10.06 8.90 8.88
C ILE A 123 -10.23 10.02 9.91
N ALA A 124 -11.45 10.17 10.42
CA ALA A 124 -11.71 11.04 11.55
C ALA A 124 -11.25 10.36 12.85
N HIS A 125 -10.44 11.07 13.63
CA HIS A 125 -9.93 10.67 14.94
C HIS A 125 -10.31 11.72 15.98
N ASN A 126 -10.90 11.29 17.10
CA ASN A 126 -11.32 12.22 18.14
C ASN A 126 -10.25 12.28 19.22
N PHE A 127 -9.72 13.47 19.50
CA PHE A 127 -8.70 13.71 20.50
C PHE A 127 -9.05 14.96 21.31
N GLN A 128 -9.03 14.85 22.64
CA GLN A 128 -9.34 15.95 23.57
C GLN A 128 -10.64 16.72 23.25
N GLY A 129 -11.69 16.00 22.83
CA GLY A 129 -12.98 16.59 22.48
C GLY A 129 -13.05 17.26 21.10
N CYS A 130 -11.96 17.29 20.35
CA CYS A 130 -11.89 17.78 18.97
C CYS A 130 -11.84 16.60 17.98
N SER A 131 -12.31 16.83 16.74
CA SER A 131 -12.23 15.83 15.66
C SER A 131 -11.16 16.24 14.65
N TYR A 132 -10.17 15.38 14.46
CA TYR A 132 -9.03 15.55 13.58
C TYR A 132 -9.12 14.60 12.39
N ILE A 133 -8.52 14.97 11.25
CA ILE A 133 -8.44 14.11 10.08
C ILE A 133 -7.02 13.60 9.94
N VAL A 134 -6.81 12.33 10.25
CA VAL A 134 -5.54 11.63 9.99
C VAL A 134 -5.59 11.11 8.56
N GLY A 135 -4.55 11.37 7.77
CA GLY A 135 -4.53 10.90 6.39
C GLY A 135 -3.14 10.71 5.80
N CYS A 136 -3.07 9.86 4.79
CA CYS A 136 -1.85 9.56 4.05
C CYS A 136 -2.15 9.32 2.57
N MET A 137 -1.10 9.38 1.74
CA MET A 137 -1.22 9.10 0.31
C MET A 137 -0.82 7.65 0.01
N VAL A 138 -1.57 7.00 -0.88
CA VAL A 138 -1.17 5.74 -1.53
C VAL A 138 -1.13 5.94 -3.04
N ASP A 139 -0.18 5.29 -3.72
CA ASP A 139 -0.07 5.39 -5.17
C ASP A 139 -1.09 4.50 -5.88
N TYR A 140 -1.33 3.30 -5.35
CA TYR A 140 -2.34 2.38 -5.88
C TYR A 140 -3.06 1.65 -4.75
N ALA A 141 -4.32 1.33 -5.00
CA ALA A 141 -5.11 0.44 -4.15
C ALA A 141 -5.90 -0.52 -5.04
N LEU A 142 -5.96 -1.79 -4.64
CA LEU A 142 -6.72 -2.83 -5.32
C LEU A 142 -8.12 -2.90 -4.71
N TRP A 143 -9.04 -2.15 -5.29
CA TRP A 143 -10.42 -2.06 -4.82
C TRP A 143 -11.19 -3.30 -5.23
N TYR A 144 -11.99 -3.85 -4.32
CA TYR A 144 -13.00 -4.87 -4.63
C TYR A 144 -14.44 -4.36 -4.39
N GLY A 145 -14.58 -3.13 -3.89
CA GLY A 145 -15.87 -2.51 -3.59
C GLY A 145 -15.77 -1.00 -3.41
N GLY A 146 -16.58 -0.44 -2.52
CA GLY A 146 -16.72 0.99 -2.24
C GLY A 146 -15.45 1.62 -1.68
N ARG A 147 -14.99 2.70 -2.33
CA ARG A 147 -13.82 3.48 -1.85
C ARG A 147 -14.10 4.19 -0.51
N GLN A 148 -15.33 4.64 -0.30
CA GLN A 148 -15.75 5.31 0.95
C GLN A 148 -15.67 4.36 2.15
N ASP A 149 -15.96 3.08 1.91
CA ASP A 149 -15.92 2.03 2.93
C ASP A 149 -14.53 1.41 3.09
N LEU A 150 -13.52 1.92 2.37
CA LEU A 150 -12.15 1.41 2.33
C LEU A 150 -12.10 -0.08 1.96
N GLU A 151 -12.90 -0.50 0.97
CA GLU A 151 -12.99 -1.89 0.49
C GLU A 151 -11.83 -2.24 -0.47
N THR A 152 -10.63 -2.33 0.11
CA THR A 152 -9.39 -2.76 -0.55
C THR A 152 -8.66 -3.80 0.30
N ASN A 153 -8.09 -4.83 -0.30
CA ASN A 153 -7.24 -5.77 0.45
C ASN A 153 -5.74 -5.52 0.24
N PHE A 154 -5.39 -4.64 -0.70
CA PHE A 154 -4.01 -4.45 -1.11
C PHE A 154 -3.74 -3.00 -1.51
N ILE A 155 -2.65 -2.44 -0.96
CA ILE A 155 -2.18 -1.10 -1.30
C ILE A 155 -0.73 -1.14 -1.76
N VAL A 156 -0.35 -0.19 -2.62
CA VAL A 156 1.00 -0.01 -3.10
C VAL A 156 1.43 1.43 -2.85
N VAL A 157 2.57 1.59 -2.20
CA VAL A 157 3.27 2.86 -2.04
C VAL A 157 4.54 2.79 -2.86
N ARG A 158 4.67 3.70 -3.83
CA ARG A 158 5.83 3.79 -4.71
C ARG A 158 6.94 4.57 -3.99
N SER A 159 8.15 4.06 -4.01
CA SER A 159 9.35 4.84 -3.70
C SER A 159 9.74 5.64 -4.94
N ASP A 160 9.95 6.95 -4.81
CA ASP A 160 10.42 7.80 -5.92
C ASP A 160 11.93 7.68 -6.16
N MET A 161 12.64 6.95 -5.29
CA MET A 161 14.06 6.64 -5.38
C MET A 161 14.28 5.13 -5.42
N LEU A 162 15.43 4.70 -5.94
CA LEU A 162 15.82 3.28 -5.86
C LEU A 162 15.97 2.91 -4.38
N MET A 163 15.29 1.84 -3.98
CA MET A 163 15.31 1.33 -2.62
C MET A 163 16.64 0.64 -2.37
N GLU A 164 17.28 0.97 -1.25
CA GLU A 164 18.44 0.22 -0.76
C GLU A 164 17.97 -0.92 0.15
N ASP A 165 17.08 -0.58 1.09
CA ASP A 165 16.59 -1.45 2.16
C ASP A 165 15.07 -1.66 2.13
N GLU A 166 14.60 -2.48 3.08
CA GLU A 166 13.18 -2.70 3.38
C GLU A 166 12.49 -1.39 3.76
N CYS A 167 11.31 -1.13 3.19
CA CYS A 167 10.59 0.11 3.45
C CYS A 167 9.21 -0.12 4.05
N TRP A 168 8.93 0.64 5.11
CA TRP A 168 7.74 0.53 5.94
C TRP A 168 6.66 1.57 5.62
N MET A 169 6.86 2.40 4.59
CA MET A 169 5.92 3.45 4.19
C MET A 169 4.44 2.99 4.08
N PRO A 170 4.12 1.78 3.59
CA PRO A 170 2.73 1.32 3.54
C PRO A 170 2.07 1.20 4.91
N LEU A 171 2.83 1.04 6.00
CA LEU A 171 2.28 0.77 7.32
C LEU A 171 1.36 1.89 7.79
N ALA A 172 1.67 3.15 7.52
CA ALA A 172 0.79 4.28 7.87
C ALA A 172 -0.61 4.13 7.22
N ALA A 173 -0.65 3.87 5.92
CA ALA A 173 -1.88 3.65 5.17
C ALA A 173 -2.63 2.38 5.62
N MET A 174 -1.90 1.29 5.85
CA MET A 174 -2.45 0.04 6.38
C MET A 174 -3.09 0.28 7.76
N SER A 175 -2.46 1.09 8.61
CA SER A 175 -2.94 1.41 9.96
C SER A 175 -4.27 2.17 9.93
N ILE A 176 -4.41 3.15 9.02
CA ILE A 176 -5.68 3.88 8.82
C ILE A 176 -6.80 2.93 8.40
N ILE A 177 -6.57 2.10 7.39
CA ILE A 177 -7.58 1.14 6.89
C ILE A 177 -7.93 0.11 7.98
N HIS A 178 -6.92 -0.41 8.67
CA HIS A 178 -7.08 -1.38 9.75
C HIS A 178 -7.91 -0.81 10.90
N TYR A 179 -7.57 0.38 11.39
CA TYR A 179 -8.28 1.08 12.44
C TYR A 179 -9.75 1.34 12.07
N ALA A 180 -10.00 1.83 10.84
CA ALA A 180 -11.35 2.05 10.32
C ALA A 180 -12.20 0.78 10.34
N ARG A 181 -11.62 -0.34 9.89
CA ARG A 181 -12.30 -1.65 9.83
C ARG A 181 -12.57 -2.23 11.20
N LYS A 182 -11.60 -2.14 12.12
CA LYS A 182 -11.77 -2.54 13.52
C LYS A 182 -12.93 -1.79 14.17
N LYS A 183 -12.98 -0.46 14.01
CA LYS A 183 -14.06 0.39 14.54
C LYS A 183 -15.43 0.02 13.98
N ALA A 184 -15.47 -0.44 12.73
CA ALA A 184 -16.68 -0.91 12.07
C ALA A 184 -17.03 -2.39 12.31
N GLY A 185 -16.25 -3.13 13.14
CA GLY A 185 -16.48 -4.55 13.38
C GLY A 185 -16.23 -5.46 12.16
N ARG A 186 -15.46 -4.99 11.17
CA ARG A 186 -15.15 -5.72 9.92
C ARG A 186 -13.81 -6.45 10.02
N ASN A 187 -13.57 -7.40 9.10
CA ASN A 187 -12.25 -7.99 8.92
C ASN A 187 -11.23 -6.87 8.64
N ALA A 188 -10.23 -6.72 9.50
CA ALA A 188 -9.27 -5.63 9.45
C ALA A 188 -7.95 -6.02 8.76
N GLU A 189 -7.87 -7.25 8.26
CA GLU A 189 -6.71 -7.73 7.53
C GLU A 189 -6.44 -6.88 6.28
N ILE A 190 -5.18 -6.51 6.07
CA ILE A 190 -4.74 -5.66 4.96
C ILE A 190 -3.31 -5.99 4.56
N TYR A 191 -3.03 -5.86 3.27
CA TYR A 191 -1.73 -6.12 2.66
C TYR A 191 -1.19 -4.83 2.06
N GLY A 192 0.11 -4.62 2.16
CA GLY A 192 0.77 -3.45 1.62
C GLY A 192 2.08 -3.82 0.94
N VAL A 193 2.45 -3.02 -0.06
CA VAL A 193 3.74 -3.12 -0.73
C VAL A 193 4.40 -1.75 -0.79
N CYS A 194 5.69 -1.72 -0.45
CA CYS A 194 6.57 -0.64 -0.87
C CYS A 194 7.46 -1.12 -2.03
N THR A 195 7.58 -0.33 -3.09
CA THR A 195 8.39 -0.72 -4.24
C THR A 195 8.93 0.47 -5.03
N ASP A 196 10.12 0.31 -5.58
CA ASP A 196 10.69 1.16 -6.63
C ASP A 196 10.53 0.53 -8.03
N SER A 197 9.61 -0.42 -8.20
CA SER A 197 9.43 -1.31 -9.37
C SER A 197 10.49 -2.41 -9.57
N TYR A 198 11.64 -2.34 -8.89
CA TYR A 198 12.73 -3.31 -9.00
C TYR A 198 12.84 -4.18 -7.74
N LYS A 199 12.81 -3.54 -6.57
CA LYS A 199 12.71 -4.15 -5.24
C LYS A 199 11.29 -3.99 -4.70
N TRP A 200 10.87 -4.98 -3.93
CA TRP A 200 9.51 -5.08 -3.41
C TRP A 200 9.57 -5.53 -1.95
N THR A 201 9.05 -4.70 -1.05
CA THR A 201 8.87 -5.03 0.38
C THR A 201 7.39 -5.28 0.62
N PHE A 202 7.04 -6.48 1.08
CA PHE A 202 5.66 -6.88 1.35
C PHE A 202 5.38 -6.80 2.85
N LEU A 203 4.28 -6.15 3.20
CA LEU A 203 3.77 -6.04 4.55
C LEU A 203 2.39 -6.68 4.63
N HIS A 204 2.13 -7.32 5.75
CA HIS A 204 0.83 -7.85 6.11
C HIS A 204 0.46 -7.36 7.49
N LEU A 205 -0.74 -6.82 7.66
CA LEU A 205 -1.31 -6.45 8.95
C LEU A 205 -2.56 -7.28 9.17
N ASN A 206 -2.48 -8.22 10.11
CA ASN A 206 -3.55 -9.16 10.38
C ASN A 206 -4.63 -8.56 11.28
N SER A 207 -5.79 -9.23 11.38
CA SER A 207 -6.93 -8.80 12.21
C SER A 207 -6.66 -8.75 13.72
N LYS A 208 -5.52 -9.24 14.19
CA LYS A 208 -5.06 -9.13 15.59
C LYS A 208 -4.17 -7.90 15.83
N SER A 209 -4.13 -6.96 14.88
CA SER A 209 -3.24 -5.78 14.92
C SER A 209 -1.76 -6.16 14.94
N GLN A 210 -1.41 -7.29 14.31
CA GLN A 210 -0.02 -7.72 14.21
C GLN A 210 0.44 -7.51 12.77
N VAL A 211 1.47 -6.71 12.57
CA VAL A 211 2.10 -6.58 11.25
C VAL A 211 3.00 -7.81 11.00
N CYS A 212 3.55 -8.02 9.81
CA CYS A 212 4.65 -8.94 9.47
C CYS A 212 5.29 -8.41 8.19
N ILE A 213 6.62 -8.54 8.06
CA ILE A 213 7.32 -8.32 6.80
C ILE A 213 7.61 -9.64 6.13
N CYS A 214 7.39 -9.67 4.82
CA CYS A 214 7.76 -10.79 3.99
C CYS A 214 8.88 -10.42 3.03
N LEU A 215 9.91 -11.27 3.01
CA LEU A 215 11.01 -11.19 2.07
C LEU A 215 10.88 -12.33 1.07
N ARG A 216 11.03 -11.99 -0.21
CA ARG A 216 11.18 -12.99 -1.24
C ARG A 216 12.59 -13.59 -1.12
N SER A 217 12.68 -14.87 -0.72
CA SER A 217 13.91 -15.65 -0.92
C SER A 217 14.16 -15.75 -2.42
N ARG A 218 15.40 -15.50 -2.84
CA ARG A 218 15.85 -15.88 -4.18
C ARG A 218 15.71 -17.39 -4.36
#